data_AF-A0A5D6WT06-F1
#
_entry.id   AF-A0A5D6WT06-F1
#
_cell.length_a   1.000
_cell.length_b   1.000
_cell.length_c   1.000
_cell.angle_alpha   90.00
_cell.angle_beta   90.00
_cell.angle_gamma   90.00
#
_symmetry.space_group_name_H-M   'P 1'
#
loop_
_entity.id
_entity.type
_entity.pdbx_description
1 polymer ?
#
loop_
_entity_poly.entity_id
_entity_poly.type
_entity_poly.pdbx_seq_one_letter_code
_entity_poly.pdbx_strand_id
1 'polypeptide(L)'
;METDWFRLVEDAALTAPVRPVGLSYRAYPYFMEEKSFRRLSHKVAAYQPQAGMEYCDFLFAPTFMVGDRFQLLFKWLAPEMEFCQVTLMPVPESAEAKPLHYWVPFLPIAAAGQRIRCQRQRDKVTWLFSLAAAESILRRAPLGIRFEPVEVEGWA
;
A
#
# COMPACT_ATOMS: atom_id res chain seq x y z
N MET A 1 -15.01 -1.17 24.90
CA MET A 1 -14.40 -0.45 23.77
C MET A 1 -13.49 -1.45 23.08
N GLU A 2 -13.96 -2.10 22.02
CA GLU A 2 -13.09 -2.90 21.17
C GLU A 2 -12.17 -1.94 20.42
N THR A 3 -10.93 -1.80 20.90
CA THR A 3 -9.88 -1.11 20.14
C THR A 3 -9.08 -2.14 19.37
N ASP A 4 -9.78 -3.00 18.63
CA ASP A 4 -9.14 -4.03 17.83
C ASP A 4 -8.60 -3.39 16.56
N TRP A 5 -7.28 -3.47 16.43
CA TRP A 5 -6.56 -3.05 15.25
C TRP A 5 -6.18 -4.27 14.44
N PHE A 6 -6.26 -4.13 13.12
CA PHE A 6 -5.94 -5.19 12.18
C PHE A 6 -4.77 -4.75 11.33
N ARG A 7 -3.73 -5.58 11.30
CA ARG A 7 -2.58 -5.41 10.42
C ARG A 7 -2.94 -5.89 9.02
N LEU A 8 -2.70 -5.03 8.03
CA LEU A 8 -2.70 -5.41 6.63
C LEU A 8 -1.38 -6.12 6.30
N VAL A 9 -1.45 -7.33 5.77
CA VAL A 9 -0.28 -8.08 5.29
C VAL A 9 -0.50 -8.61 3.88
N GLU A 10 0.59 -8.84 3.17
CA GLU A 10 0.56 -9.56 1.89
C GLU A 10 0.08 -11.00 2.13
N ASP A 11 -0.77 -11.50 1.23
CA ASP A 11 -1.20 -12.89 1.28
C ASP A 11 -0.06 -13.82 0.85
N ALA A 12 0.29 -14.77 1.73
CA ALA A 12 1.34 -15.75 1.47
C ALA A 12 0.95 -16.79 0.41
N ALA A 13 -0.34 -16.85 0.03
CA ALA A 13 -0.84 -17.71 -1.04
C ALA A 13 -0.52 -17.17 -2.45
N LEU A 14 -0.09 -15.91 -2.58
CA LEU A 14 0.31 -15.33 -3.87
C LEU A 14 1.50 -16.11 -4.47
N THR A 15 1.42 -16.41 -5.76
CA THR A 15 2.43 -17.23 -6.46
C THR A 15 3.28 -16.43 -7.43
N ALA A 16 2.68 -15.43 -8.08
CA ALA A 16 3.25 -14.60 -9.12
C ALA A 16 2.74 -13.15 -9.03
N PRO A 17 2.84 -12.47 -7.87
CA PRO A 17 2.33 -11.12 -7.72
C PRO A 17 3.13 -10.11 -8.54
N VAL A 18 2.46 -9.09 -9.06
CA VAL A 18 3.13 -8.00 -9.77
C VAL A 18 4.14 -7.30 -8.84
N ARG A 19 5.31 -6.97 -9.41
CA ARG A 19 6.41 -6.28 -8.73
C ARG A 19 6.91 -5.10 -9.58
N PRO A 20 7.07 -3.90 -8.99
CA PRO A 20 7.73 -2.81 -9.68
C PRO A 20 9.20 -3.12 -9.97
N VAL A 21 9.64 -2.77 -11.16
CA VAL A 21 11.04 -2.84 -11.61
C VAL A 21 11.55 -1.41 -11.81
N GLY A 22 12.77 -1.14 -11.34
CA GLY A 22 13.42 0.17 -11.50
C GLY A 22 13.10 1.20 -10.41
N LEU A 23 12.38 0.82 -9.36
CA LEU A 23 12.20 1.65 -8.16
C LEU A 23 13.30 1.37 -7.15
N SER A 24 14.18 2.34 -6.91
CA SER A 24 15.26 2.19 -5.92
C SER A 24 14.77 2.41 -4.49
N TYR A 25 15.26 1.62 -3.53
CA TYR A 25 15.01 1.80 -2.10
C TYR A 25 15.48 3.15 -1.56
N ARG A 26 16.37 3.85 -2.26
CA ARG A 26 16.81 5.21 -1.90
C ARG A 26 15.71 6.25 -2.13
N ALA A 27 15.00 6.15 -3.26
CA ALA A 27 13.90 7.06 -3.59
C ALA A 27 12.57 6.57 -3.00
N TYR A 28 12.37 5.25 -2.96
CA TYR A 28 11.18 4.57 -2.44
C TYR A 28 11.57 3.74 -1.23
N PRO A 29 11.91 4.38 -0.09
CA PRO A 29 12.24 3.66 1.11
C PRO A 29 11.03 2.87 1.60
N TYR A 30 11.32 1.76 2.25
CA TYR A 30 10.30 0.89 2.80
C TYR A 30 9.39 1.62 3.82
N PHE A 31 9.92 2.60 4.58
CA PHE A 31 9.14 3.59 5.31
C PHE A 31 9.17 4.95 4.61
N MET A 32 8.03 5.39 4.10
CA MET A 32 7.88 6.67 3.43
C MET A 32 7.74 7.82 4.45
N GLU A 33 8.88 8.34 4.91
CA GLU A 33 8.94 9.55 5.75
C GLU A 33 8.56 10.79 4.96
N GLU A 34 8.08 11.83 5.65
CA GLU A 34 7.66 13.09 5.02
C GLU A 34 8.73 13.67 4.08
N LYS A 35 9.96 13.84 4.58
CA LYS A 35 11.08 14.38 3.78
C LYS A 35 11.31 13.59 2.49
N SER A 36 11.05 12.28 2.50
CA SER A 36 11.20 11.42 1.32
C SER A 36 10.00 11.56 0.40
N PHE A 37 8.79 11.56 0.95
CA PHE A 37 7.56 11.78 0.21
C PHE A 37 7.55 13.11 -0.54
N ARG A 38 7.96 14.21 0.12
CA ARG A 38 8.04 15.55 -0.47
C ARG A 38 9.01 15.64 -1.67
N ARG A 39 9.94 14.71 -1.79
CA ARG A 39 10.88 14.60 -2.93
C ARG A 39 10.35 13.73 -4.07
N LEU A 40 9.26 13.00 -3.85
CA LEU A 40 8.65 12.23 -4.91
C LEU A 40 7.95 13.15 -5.91
N SER A 41 8.07 12.79 -7.17
CA SER A 41 7.22 13.27 -8.25
C SER A 41 6.56 12.06 -8.90
N HIS A 42 5.54 12.29 -9.73
CA HIS A 42 4.95 11.22 -10.54
C HIS A 42 6.05 10.48 -11.29
N LYS A 43 6.09 9.15 -11.10
CA LYS A 43 7.13 8.30 -11.65
C LYS A 43 6.53 7.26 -12.59
N VAL A 44 7.22 7.05 -13.70
CA VAL A 44 7.04 5.90 -14.57
C VAL A 44 8.12 4.87 -14.22
N ALA A 45 7.69 3.65 -13.93
CA ALA A 45 8.53 2.48 -13.68
C ALA A 45 8.03 1.32 -14.54
N ALA A 46 8.66 0.14 -14.42
CA ALA A 46 8.31 -1.02 -15.22
C ALA A 46 7.68 -2.14 -14.37
N TYR A 47 7.01 -3.08 -15.03
CA TYR A 47 6.79 -4.43 -14.53
C TYR A 47 6.97 -5.41 -15.70
N GLN A 48 7.24 -6.68 -15.40
CA GLN A 48 7.45 -7.71 -16.42
C GLN A 48 6.21 -8.62 -16.48
N PRO A 49 5.33 -8.52 -17.49
CA PRO A 49 4.17 -9.37 -17.62
C PRO A 49 4.58 -10.85 -17.71
N GLN A 50 3.84 -11.73 -17.03
CA GLN A 50 4.01 -13.17 -17.12
C GLN A 50 2.65 -13.88 -17.02
N ALA A 51 2.55 -15.08 -17.58
CA ALA A 51 1.33 -15.88 -17.48
C ALA A 51 1.00 -16.19 -16.02
N GLY A 52 -0.28 -16.04 -15.65
CA GLY A 52 -0.73 -16.25 -14.27
C GLY A 52 -0.34 -15.14 -13.28
N MET A 53 0.17 -14.00 -13.75
CA MET A 53 0.50 -12.86 -12.88
C MET A 53 -0.73 -12.38 -12.09
N GLU A 54 -0.54 -12.16 -10.80
CA GLU A 54 -1.56 -11.60 -9.91
C GLU A 54 -1.39 -10.08 -9.82
N TYR A 55 -2.32 -9.35 -10.46
CA TYR A 55 -2.40 -7.89 -10.42
C TYR A 55 -2.96 -7.41 -9.06
N CYS A 56 -2.11 -7.41 -8.05
CA CYS A 56 -2.48 -7.11 -6.67
C CYS A 56 -2.93 -5.65 -6.49
N ASP A 57 -3.92 -5.43 -5.62
CA ASP A 57 -4.39 -4.08 -5.29
C ASP A 57 -3.45 -3.33 -4.33
N PHE A 58 -2.52 -4.05 -3.72
CA PHE A 58 -1.55 -3.51 -2.77
C PHE A 58 -0.17 -4.04 -3.09
N LEU A 59 0.83 -3.17 -3.06
CA LEU A 59 2.23 -3.55 -3.18
C LEU A 59 2.94 -3.24 -1.87
N PHE A 60 3.79 -4.16 -1.41
CA PHE A 60 4.51 -4.03 -0.14
C PHE A 60 5.99 -3.67 -0.34
N ALA A 61 6.48 -3.69 -1.59
CA ALA A 61 7.87 -3.41 -1.94
C ALA A 61 7.98 -2.63 -3.25
N PRO A 62 9.00 -1.74 -3.40
CA PRO A 62 10.00 -1.38 -2.37
C PRO A 62 9.44 -0.48 -1.26
N THR A 63 8.29 0.13 -1.48
CA THR A 63 7.51 0.87 -0.49
C THR A 63 6.04 0.47 -0.61
N PHE A 64 5.24 0.71 0.43
CA PHE A 64 3.82 0.41 0.37
C PHE A 64 3.11 1.27 -0.69
N MET A 65 2.29 0.64 -1.52
CA MET A 65 1.47 1.33 -2.52
C MET A 65 0.07 0.72 -2.59
N VAL A 66 -0.90 1.57 -2.91
CA VAL A 66 -2.29 1.19 -3.14
C VAL A 66 -2.64 1.36 -4.61
N GLY A 67 -3.37 0.41 -5.19
CA GLY A 67 -3.89 0.51 -6.55
C GLY A 67 -4.97 1.60 -6.64
N ASP A 68 -5.21 2.09 -7.86
CA ASP A 68 -6.21 3.12 -8.18
C ASP A 68 -7.55 2.92 -7.46
N ARG A 69 -8.04 1.68 -7.43
CA ARG A 69 -9.33 1.29 -6.83
C ARG A 69 -9.45 1.63 -5.35
N PHE A 70 -8.32 1.73 -4.63
CA PHE A 70 -8.28 1.94 -3.18
C PHE A 70 -7.82 3.34 -2.78
N GLN A 71 -7.28 4.14 -3.70
CA GLN A 71 -6.77 5.49 -3.39
C GLN A 71 -7.85 6.38 -2.76
N LEU A 72 -9.05 6.44 -3.36
CA LEU A 72 -10.17 7.23 -2.83
C LEU A 72 -10.68 6.69 -1.49
N LEU A 73 -10.68 5.37 -1.28
CA LEU A 73 -11.05 4.79 0.00
C LEU A 73 -10.06 5.19 1.09
N PHE A 74 -8.76 5.13 0.81
CA PHE A 74 -7.73 5.55 1.77
C PHE A 74 -7.86 7.04 2.09
N LYS A 75 -8.11 7.89 1.09
CA LYS A 75 -8.40 9.32 1.30
C LYS A 75 -9.65 9.55 2.14
N TRP A 76 -10.70 8.75 1.95
CA TRP A 76 -11.92 8.86 2.77
C TRP A 76 -11.71 8.40 4.22
N LEU A 77 -10.96 7.32 4.43
CA LEU A 77 -10.63 6.79 5.75
C LEU A 77 -9.67 7.69 6.53
N ALA A 78 -8.84 8.44 5.82
CA ALA A 78 -7.88 9.40 6.38
C ALA A 78 -7.79 10.63 5.45
N PRO A 79 -8.63 11.65 5.65
CA PRO A 79 -8.70 12.84 4.80
C PRO A 79 -7.39 13.62 4.66
N GLU A 80 -6.51 13.54 5.66
CA GLU A 80 -5.18 14.17 5.65
C GLU A 80 -4.17 13.43 4.76
N MET A 81 -4.48 12.20 4.32
CA MET A 81 -3.55 11.39 3.55
C MET A 81 -3.23 12.02 2.19
N GLU A 82 -1.95 12.09 1.88
CA GLU A 82 -1.42 12.56 0.61
C GLU A 82 -0.97 11.37 -0.23
N PHE A 83 -0.92 11.56 -1.55
CA PHE A 83 -0.57 10.49 -2.48
C PHE A 83 0.38 10.97 -3.57
N CYS A 84 1.33 10.12 -3.94
CA CYS A 84 2.17 10.31 -5.11
C CYS A 84 1.97 9.12 -6.06
N GLN A 85 1.64 9.39 -7.33
CA GLN A 85 1.37 8.35 -8.30
C GLN A 85 2.67 7.69 -8.80
N VAL A 86 2.61 6.38 -8.99
CA VAL A 86 3.58 5.56 -9.71
C VAL A 86 2.82 4.80 -10.80
N THR A 87 3.23 4.98 -12.05
CA THR A 87 2.70 4.21 -13.19
C THR A 87 3.70 3.13 -13.58
N LEU A 88 3.25 1.88 -13.56
CA LEU A 88 4.05 0.73 -14.01
C LEU A 88 3.69 0.42 -15.46
N MET A 89 4.66 0.56 -16.35
CA MET A 89 4.53 0.21 -17.76
C MET A 89 4.98 -1.24 -17.97
N PRO A 90 4.28 -2.01 -18.81
CA PRO A 90 4.70 -3.37 -19.13
C PRO A 90 6.00 -3.34 -19.96
N VAL A 91 6.95 -4.20 -19.58
CA VAL A 91 8.20 -4.41 -20.33
C VAL A 91 8.45 -5.92 -20.51
N PRO A 92 8.48 -6.45 -21.75
CA PRO A 92 8.25 -5.73 -23.00
C PRO A 92 6.79 -5.25 -23.11
N GLU A 93 6.59 -4.19 -23.90
CA GLU A 93 5.25 -3.74 -24.25
C GLU A 93 4.54 -4.83 -25.05
N SER A 94 3.25 -5.03 -24.78
CA SER A 94 2.39 -5.93 -25.54
C SER A 94 0.98 -5.36 -25.58
N ALA A 95 0.19 -5.74 -26.59
CA ALA A 95 -1.20 -5.28 -26.71
C ALA A 95 -2.10 -5.75 -25.55
N GLU A 96 -1.73 -6.84 -24.88
CA GLU A 96 -2.51 -7.44 -23.78
C GLU A 96 -2.16 -6.83 -22.42
N ALA A 97 -0.91 -6.41 -22.24
CA ALA A 97 -0.44 -5.84 -20.99
C ALA A 97 -0.76 -4.34 -20.90
N LYS A 98 -1.39 -3.91 -19.80
CA LYS A 98 -1.82 -2.54 -19.60
C LYS A 98 -0.90 -1.80 -18.61
N PRO A 99 -0.82 -0.46 -18.69
CA PRO A 99 -0.27 0.33 -17.61
C PRO A 99 -1.03 0.06 -16.31
N LEU A 100 -0.31 -0.01 -15.20
CA LEU A 100 -0.89 -0.15 -13.86
C LEU A 100 -0.62 1.13 -13.06
N HIS A 101 -1.62 1.61 -12.35
CA HIS A 101 -1.51 2.82 -11.54
C HIS A 101 -1.56 2.47 -10.05
N TYR A 102 -0.50 2.86 -9.37
CA TYR A 102 -0.34 2.71 -7.94
C TYR A 102 -0.05 4.06 -7.30
N TRP A 103 -0.35 4.19 -6.03
CA TRP A 103 -0.16 5.41 -5.27
C TRP A 103 0.63 5.10 -4.02
N VAL A 104 1.71 5.83 -3.81
CA VAL A 104 2.43 5.85 -2.53
C VAL A 104 1.63 6.73 -1.58
N PRO A 105 1.01 6.19 -0.52
CA PRO A 105 0.35 6.99 0.48
C PRO A 105 1.38 7.56 1.46
N PHE A 106 1.19 8.82 1.84
CA PHE A 106 1.84 9.42 2.99
C PHE A 106 0.75 9.91 3.93
N LEU A 107 0.79 9.42 5.17
CA LEU A 107 -0.10 9.87 6.22
C LEU A 107 0.69 10.86 7.10
N PRO A 108 0.44 12.17 6.99
CA PRO A 108 0.98 13.12 7.94
C PRO A 108 0.57 12.68 9.35
N ILE A 109 1.51 12.64 10.29
CA ILE A 109 1.21 12.30 11.67
C ILE A 109 0.25 13.35 12.21
N ALA A 110 -0.99 13.01 12.56
CA ALA A 110 -1.69 13.63 13.68
C ALA A 110 -3.11 13.08 13.96
N ALA A 111 -3.38 13.07 15.27
CA ALA A 111 -4.68 13.19 15.94
C ALA A 111 -5.53 11.93 16.17
N ALA A 112 -6.23 11.97 17.30
CA ALA A 112 -7.17 10.96 17.75
C ALA A 112 -8.30 10.75 16.73
N GLY A 113 -8.79 9.51 16.60
CA GLY A 113 -9.92 9.17 15.73
C GLY A 113 -9.55 8.68 14.32
N GLN A 114 -8.26 8.55 13.99
CA GLN A 114 -7.85 7.93 12.73
C GLN A 114 -8.31 6.47 12.66
N ARG A 115 -8.81 6.05 11.49
CA ARG A 115 -9.18 4.65 11.18
C ARG A 115 -8.06 3.85 10.53
N ILE A 116 -6.99 4.54 10.12
CA ILE A 116 -5.77 3.99 9.55
C ILE A 116 -4.61 4.53 10.37
N ARG A 117 -3.63 3.68 10.68
CA ARG A 117 -2.33 4.08 11.24
C ARG A 117 -1.22 3.47 10.40
N CYS A 118 -0.14 4.21 10.24
CA CYS A 118 1.11 3.69 9.70
C CYS A 118 2.15 3.76 10.80
N GLN A 119 2.72 2.62 11.16
CA GLN A 119 3.73 2.53 12.21
C GLN A 119 5.00 1.92 11.67
N ARG A 120 6.13 2.43 12.15
CA ARG A 120 7.45 1.87 11.90
C ARG A 120 7.92 1.10 13.13
N GLN A 121 8.30 -0.16 12.93
CA GLN A 121 8.97 -0.99 13.93
C GLN A 121 10.29 -1.49 13.34
N ARG A 122 11.42 -0.93 13.80
CA ARG A 122 12.76 -1.21 13.27
C ARG A 122 12.86 -0.99 11.74
N ASP A 123 12.89 -2.08 10.99
CA ASP A 123 12.97 -2.23 9.54
C ASP A 123 11.61 -2.57 8.90
N LYS A 124 10.53 -2.64 9.69
CA LYS A 124 9.17 -3.00 9.27
C LYS A 124 8.20 -1.81 9.39
N VAL A 125 7.24 -1.79 8.48
CA VAL A 125 6.21 -0.77 8.34
C VAL A 125 4.90 -1.49 8.32
N THR A 126 4.07 -1.15 9.28
CA THR A 126 2.82 -1.82 9.56
C THR A 126 1.70 -0.84 9.30
N TRP A 127 0.86 -1.18 8.34
CA TRP A 127 -0.40 -0.48 8.12
C TRP A 127 -1.48 -1.16 8.95
N LEU A 128 -2.10 -0.38 9.83
CA LEU A 128 -3.11 -0.84 10.78
C LEU A 128 -4.43 -0.16 10.47
N PHE A 129 -5.50 -0.92 10.60
CA PHE A 129 -6.85 -0.48 10.26
C PHE A 129 -7.78 -0.82 11.42
N SER A 130 -8.72 0.07 11.73
CA SER A 130 -9.84 -0.28 12.60
C SER A 130 -10.71 -1.35 11.93
N LEU A 131 -11.52 -2.06 12.71
CA LEU A 131 -12.47 -3.05 12.17
C LEU A 131 -13.29 -2.50 11.00
N ALA A 132 -13.92 -1.33 11.16
CA ALA A 132 -14.73 -0.71 10.11
C ALA A 132 -13.93 -0.38 8.84
N ALA A 133 -12.65 -0.01 8.98
CA ALA A 133 -11.79 0.24 7.83
C ALA A 133 -11.37 -1.06 7.13
N ALA A 134 -10.98 -2.09 7.89
CA ALA A 134 -10.64 -3.41 7.37
C ALA A 134 -11.83 -4.02 6.61
N GLU A 135 -13.03 -4.01 7.19
CA GLU A 135 -14.27 -4.46 6.53
C GLU A 135 -14.54 -3.67 5.24
N SER A 136 -14.35 -2.35 5.27
CA SER A 136 -14.54 -1.51 4.08
C SER A 136 -13.59 -1.91 2.95
N ILE A 137 -12.35 -2.27 3.26
CA ILE A 137 -11.38 -2.77 2.29
C ILE A 137 -11.83 -4.16 1.78
N LEU A 138 -12.15 -5.10 2.67
CA LEU A 138 -12.54 -6.47 2.32
C LEU A 138 -13.81 -6.55 1.47
N ARG A 139 -14.81 -5.69 1.71
CA ARG A 139 -16.03 -5.60 0.88
C ARG A 139 -15.77 -5.27 -0.59
N ARG A 140 -14.58 -4.75 -0.92
CA ARG A 140 -14.15 -4.46 -2.30
C ARG A 140 -13.44 -5.64 -2.96
N ALA A 141 -13.32 -6.78 -2.28
CA ALA A 141 -12.61 -7.97 -2.74
C ALA A 141 -11.20 -7.63 -3.26
N PRO A 142 -10.29 -7.14 -2.39
CA PRO A 142 -8.91 -6.88 -2.77
C PRO A 142 -8.19 -8.20 -3.09
N LEU A 143 -7.32 -8.18 -4.09
CA LEU A 143 -6.44 -9.30 -4.40
C LEU A 143 -5.11 -9.16 -3.63
N GLY A 144 -4.66 -10.26 -3.03
CA GLY A 144 -3.30 -10.41 -2.52
C GLY A 144 -3.04 -9.85 -1.12
N ILE A 145 -4.10 -9.63 -0.34
CA ILE A 145 -3.97 -9.16 1.05
C ILE A 145 -4.84 -9.95 2.00
N ARG A 146 -4.44 -9.93 3.27
CA ARG A 146 -5.24 -10.40 4.40
C ARG A 146 -5.08 -9.45 5.58
N PHE A 147 -6.03 -9.52 6.50
CA PHE A 147 -5.97 -8.81 7.77
C PHE A 147 -5.70 -9.78 8.92
N GLU A 148 -4.80 -9.40 9.81
CA GLU A 148 -4.49 -10.15 11.02
C GLU A 148 -4.83 -9.29 12.24
N PRO A 149 -5.53 -9.81 13.26
CA PRO A 149 -5.76 -9.09 14.50
C PRO A 149 -4.43 -8.80 15.20
N VAL A 150 -4.34 -7.66 15.88
CA VAL A 150 -3.13 -7.24 16.59
C VAL A 150 -3.50 -6.85 18.01
N GLU A 151 -2.84 -7.48 18.99
CA GLU A 151 -2.92 -7.05 20.39
C GLU A 151 -2.15 -5.74 20.54
N VAL A 152 -2.85 -4.69 20.95
CA VAL A 152 -2.28 -3.36 21.18
C VAL A 152 -1.77 -3.30 22.62
N GLU A 153 -0.84 -4.17 23.02
CA GLU A 153 -0.22 -4.12 24.35
C GLU A 153 0.98 -3.16 24.36
N GLY A 154 0.93 -2.10 25.18
CA GLY A 154 2.07 -1.22 25.46
C GLY A 154 2.30 -0.04 24.50
N TRP A 155 1.25 0.48 23.87
CA TRP A 155 1.36 1.47 22.78
C TRP A 155 1.15 2.91 23.30
N ALA A 156 2.01 3.32 24.24
CA ALA A 156 2.16 4.70 24.69
C ALA A 156 3.23 5.44 23.87
#